data_AF-A0A7S2IKG7-F1
#
_entry.id   AF-A0A7S2IKG7-F1
#
_cell.length_a   1.000
_cell.length_b   1.000
_cell.length_c   1.000
_cell.angle_alpha   90.00
_cell.angle_beta   90.00
_cell.angle_gamma   90.00
#
_symmetry.space_group_name_H-M   'P 1'
#
loop_
_entity.id
_entity.type
_entity.pdbx_description
1 polymer ?
#
loop_
_entity_poly.entity_id
_entity_poly.type
_entity_poly.pdbx_seq_one_letter_code
_entity_poly.pdbx_strand_id
1 'polypeptide(L)'
;ASSTTAPPPVRDMALPMKAMKAAKAMKAMKAMKSKIGKGKLAKSQVFKGRKEKTAGGLKASDITKNKYGNYVSKKRSAQGKNRPWPKAI
;
A
#
# COMPACT_ATOMS: atom_id res chain seq x y z
N ALA A 1 30.70 -61.76 5.81
CA ALA A 1 30.49 -60.89 6.99
C ALA A 1 31.84 -60.25 7.28
N SER A 2 32.06 -58.93 7.26
CA SER A 2 31.14 -57.81 7.44
C SER A 2 31.76 -56.57 6.78
N SER A 3 31.00 -55.96 5.87
CA SER A 3 31.12 -54.56 5.47
C SER A 3 30.77 -53.66 6.67
N THR A 4 31.53 -52.57 6.91
CA THR A 4 31.04 -51.24 7.34
C THR A 4 32.22 -50.34 7.72
N THR A 5 32.42 -49.27 6.97
CA THR A 5 32.47 -47.89 7.49
C THR A 5 32.53 -46.96 6.28
N ALA A 6 31.37 -46.38 5.96
CA ALA A 6 31.23 -45.36 4.93
C ALA A 6 31.83 -44.02 5.42
N PRO A 7 32.60 -43.29 4.60
CA PRO A 7 32.91 -41.90 4.91
C PRO A 7 31.64 -41.02 4.81
N PRO A 8 31.51 -39.99 5.66
CA PRO A 8 30.30 -39.19 5.78
C PRO A 8 29.98 -38.40 4.49
N PRO A 9 28.70 -38.09 4.22
CA PRO A 9 28.32 -37.29 3.06
C PRO A 9 28.84 -35.87 3.22
N VAL A 10 29.91 -35.53 2.49
CA VAL A 10 30.26 -34.13 2.22
C VAL A 10 29.15 -33.57 1.35
N ARG A 11 28.15 -33.00 2.03
CA ARG A 11 27.14 -32.15 1.42
C ARG A 11 27.92 -30.98 0.82
N ASP A 12 28.11 -31.02 -0.49
CA ASP A 12 28.34 -29.87 -1.35
C ASP A 12 27.18 -28.88 -1.11
N MET A 13 27.26 -28.14 0.00
CA MET A 13 26.37 -27.05 0.35
C MET A 13 26.81 -25.86 -0.48
N ALA A 14 26.47 -25.92 -1.78
CA ALA A 14 26.55 -24.80 -2.69
C ALA A 14 25.73 -23.62 -2.12
N LEU A 15 26.48 -22.70 -1.51
CA LEU A 15 26.19 -21.28 -1.27
C LEU A 15 24.72 -20.90 -0.94
N PRO A 16 24.34 -20.75 0.35
CA PRO A 16 23.12 -20.05 0.73
C PRO A 16 23.19 -18.51 0.52
N MET A 17 24.29 -17.99 -0.05
CA MET A 17 24.48 -16.54 -0.20
C MET A 17 23.56 -15.90 -1.25
N LYS A 18 23.16 -16.64 -2.29
CA LYS A 18 22.25 -16.12 -3.34
C LYS A 18 20.82 -15.98 -2.82
N ALA A 19 20.37 -16.92 -2.00
CA ALA A 19 19.04 -16.93 -1.40
C ALA A 19 18.86 -15.76 -0.40
N MET A 20 19.88 -15.44 0.39
CA MET A 20 19.81 -14.34 1.36
C MET A 20 19.76 -12.96 0.68
N LYS A 21 20.46 -12.79 -0.45
CA LYS A 21 20.43 -11.56 -1.25
C LYS A 21 19.06 -11.38 -1.93
N ALA A 22 18.44 -12.47 -2.41
CA ALA A 22 17.08 -12.47 -2.96
C ALA A 22 16.02 -12.16 -1.88
N ALA A 23 16.15 -12.73 -0.68
CA ALA A 23 15.26 -12.42 0.45
C ALA A 23 15.35 -10.95 0.89
N LYS A 24 16.57 -10.38 0.90
CA LYS A 24 16.78 -8.96 1.23
C LYS A 24 16.21 -8.02 0.16
N ALA A 25 16.32 -8.39 -1.11
CA ALA A 25 15.69 -7.66 -2.23
C ALA A 25 14.16 -7.72 -2.19
N MET A 26 13.56 -8.88 -1.88
CA MET A 26 12.11 -9.00 -1.70
C MET A 26 11.60 -8.18 -0.51
N LYS A 27 12.36 -8.11 0.59
CA LYS A 27 11.99 -7.30 1.76
C LYS A 27 12.09 -5.79 1.48
N ALA A 28 13.06 -5.37 0.66
CA ALA A 28 13.17 -3.99 0.18
C ALA A 28 12.02 -3.61 -0.76
N MET A 29 11.60 -4.50 -1.66
CA MET A 29 10.46 -4.25 -2.56
C MET A 29 9.12 -4.18 -1.82
N LYS A 30 8.95 -4.99 -0.76
CA LYS A 30 7.77 -4.92 0.12
C LYS A 30 7.75 -3.66 1.01
N ALA A 31 8.90 -3.02 1.21
CA ALA A 31 9.02 -1.77 1.98
C ALA A 31 8.72 -0.50 1.15
N MET A 32 8.65 -0.60 -0.19
CA MET A 32 8.36 0.55 -1.03
C MET A 32 6.89 0.97 -0.85
N LYS A 33 6.68 2.06 -0.09
CA LYS A 33 5.34 2.60 0.14
C LYS A 33 4.78 3.07 -1.21
N SER A 34 3.66 2.48 -1.64
CA SER A 34 2.98 2.90 -2.85
C SER A 34 2.58 4.38 -2.77
N LYS A 35 3.06 5.17 -3.74
CA LYS A 35 2.77 6.60 -3.92
C LYS A 35 1.26 6.86 -4.14
N ILE A 36 0.57 5.85 -4.66
CA ILE A 36 -0.87 5.86 -4.94
C ILE A 36 -1.66 5.25 -3.77
N GLY A 37 -2.70 5.95 -3.32
CA GLY A 37 -3.69 5.50 -2.36
C GLY A 37 -4.72 4.59 -2.99
N LYS A 38 -4.77 3.36 -2.52
CA LYS A 38 -5.73 2.33 -2.94
C LYS A 38 -6.50 1.81 -1.73
N GLY A 39 -7.71 1.31 -1.96
CA GLY A 39 -8.60 0.81 -0.91
C GLY A 39 -9.46 1.87 -0.21
N LYS A 40 -10.22 1.44 0.81
CA LYS A 40 -11.26 2.25 1.49
C LYS A 40 -10.70 3.53 2.13
N LEU A 41 -9.46 3.48 2.64
CA LEU A 41 -8.81 4.60 3.33
C LEU A 41 -7.99 5.51 2.40
N ALA A 42 -8.03 5.32 1.09
CA ALA A 42 -7.20 6.06 0.15
C ALA A 42 -7.33 7.58 0.29
N LYS A 43 -8.57 8.09 0.37
CA LYS A 43 -8.83 9.53 0.50
C LYS A 43 -8.32 10.10 1.82
N SER A 44 -8.47 9.35 2.91
CA SER A 44 -7.93 9.74 4.22
C SER A 44 -6.41 9.79 4.18
N GLN A 45 -5.75 8.75 3.65
CA GLN A 45 -4.29 8.67 3.58
C GLN A 45 -3.69 9.78 2.73
N VAL A 46 -4.34 10.13 1.61
CA VAL A 46 -3.92 11.25 0.75
C VAL A 46 -4.12 12.59 1.45
N PHE A 47 -5.27 12.81 2.09
CA PHE A 47 -5.52 14.02 2.88
C PHE A 47 -4.51 14.21 4.02
N LYS A 48 -4.07 13.11 4.64
CA LYS A 48 -3.06 13.09 5.72
C LYS A 48 -1.61 13.15 5.20
N GLY A 49 -1.39 13.29 3.89
CA GLY A 49 -0.06 13.36 3.28
C GLY A 49 0.73 12.05 3.28
N ARG A 50 0.12 10.92 3.67
CA ARG A 50 0.79 9.59 3.67
C ARG A 50 0.99 9.04 2.27
N LYS A 51 0.24 9.58 1.31
CA LYS A 51 0.21 9.21 -0.10
C LYS A 51 -0.10 10.44 -0.94
N GLU A 52 0.31 10.46 -2.20
CA GLU A 52 0.25 11.68 -3.01
C GLU A 52 -1.06 11.81 -3.78
N LYS A 53 -1.55 10.70 -4.34
CA LYS A 53 -2.77 10.67 -5.14
C LYS A 53 -3.57 9.41 -4.89
N THR A 54 -4.89 9.49 -4.99
CA THR A 54 -5.74 8.31 -4.98
C THR A 54 -5.67 7.58 -6.34
N ALA A 55 -6.14 6.33 -6.40
CA ALA A 55 -6.22 5.60 -7.67
C ALA A 55 -7.05 6.31 -8.75
N GLY A 56 -8.03 7.14 -8.34
CA GLY A 56 -8.83 7.99 -9.23
C GLY A 56 -8.23 9.39 -9.45
N GLY A 57 -6.95 9.60 -9.17
CA GLY A 57 -6.24 10.85 -9.48
C GLY A 57 -6.42 12.00 -8.50
N LEU A 58 -7.32 11.90 -7.50
CA LEU A 58 -7.52 12.99 -6.54
C LEU A 58 -6.29 13.20 -5.64
N LYS A 59 -5.89 14.47 -5.49
CA LYS A 59 -4.85 14.94 -4.57
C LYS A 59 -5.46 15.42 -3.24
N ALA A 60 -4.61 15.72 -2.26
CA ALA A 60 -5.05 16.27 -0.98
C ALA A 60 -5.85 17.57 -1.15
N SER A 61 -5.44 18.43 -2.08
CA SER A 61 -6.10 19.69 -2.41
C SER A 61 -7.55 19.52 -2.88
N ASP A 62 -7.90 18.37 -3.43
CA ASP A 62 -9.24 18.09 -3.96
C ASP A 62 -10.14 17.38 -2.95
N ILE A 63 -9.61 17.02 -1.78
CA ILE A 63 -10.31 16.25 -0.75
C ILE A 63 -10.66 17.17 0.42
N THR A 64 -11.84 16.96 0.98
CA THR A 64 -12.32 17.65 2.17
C THR A 64 -13.01 16.67 3.11
N LYS A 65 -13.00 16.97 4.41
CA LYS A 65 -13.72 16.20 5.43
C LYS A 65 -15.11 16.79 5.61
N ASN A 66 -16.16 15.96 5.51
CA ASN A 66 -17.52 16.40 5.76
C ASN A 66 -17.86 16.38 7.27
N LYS A 67 -19.03 16.92 7.66
CA LYS A 67 -19.51 16.92 9.05
C LYS A 67 -19.57 15.50 9.65
N TYR A 68 -19.89 14.49 8.83
CA TYR A 68 -19.95 13.08 9.20
C TYR A 68 -18.58 12.38 9.28
N GLY A 69 -17.47 13.12 9.18
CA GLY A 69 -16.11 12.57 9.27
C GLY A 69 -15.60 11.85 8.02
N ASN A 70 -16.38 11.81 6.94
CA ASN A 70 -16.00 11.17 5.68
C ASN A 70 -15.15 12.09 4.80
N TYR A 71 -14.15 11.50 4.16
CA TYR A 71 -13.31 12.19 3.17
C TYR A 71 -13.94 12.13 1.78
N VAL A 72 -14.36 13.29 1.28
CA VAL A 72 -15.11 13.45 0.02
C VAL A 72 -14.36 14.43 -0.89
N SER A 73 -14.56 14.38 -2.20
CA SER A 73 -13.99 15.39 -3.09
C SER A 73 -14.70 16.75 -2.92
N LYS A 74 -13.97 17.85 -3.05
CA LYS A 74 -14.52 19.22 -3.04
C LYS A 74 -15.62 19.38 -4.09
N LYS A 75 -15.43 18.82 -5.29
CA LYS A 75 -16.44 18.78 -6.36
C LYS A 75 -17.75 18.12 -5.88
N ARG A 76 -17.67 16.97 -5.21
CA ARG A 76 -18.88 16.28 -4.70
C ARG A 76 -19.54 17.04 -3.55
N SER A 77 -18.74 17.68 -2.69
CA SER A 77 -19.26 18.54 -1.62
C SER A 77 -20.04 19.74 -2.20
N ALA A 78 -19.47 20.42 -3.21
CA ALA A 78 -20.14 21.51 -3.91
C ALA A 78 -21.43 21.06 -4.61
N GLN A 79 -21.39 19.92 -5.30
CA GLN A 79 -22.58 19.34 -5.94
C GLN A 79 -23.69 19.07 -4.93
N GLY A 80 -23.37 18.53 -3.75
CA GLY A 80 -24.35 18.27 -2.70
C GLY A 80 -25.02 19.54 -2.17
N LYS A 81 -24.25 20.63 -2.04
CA LYS A 81 -24.75 21.95 -1.62
C LYS A 81 -25.61 22.64 -2.68
N ASN A 82 -25.33 22.39 -3.97
CA ASN A 82 -26.08 23.00 -5.07
C ASN A 82 -27.35 22.22 -5.46
N ARG A 83 -27.74 21.20 -4.69
CA ARG A 83 -29.01 20.50 -4.96
C ARG A 83 -30.18 21.42 -4.57
N PRO A 84 -31.30 21.39 -5.31
CA PRO A 84 -32.44 22.26 -5.05
C PRO A 84 -33.06 22.00 -3.67
N TRP A 85 -33.15 20.73 -3.27
CA TRP A 85 -33.83 20.32 -2.04
C TRP A 85 -33.13 20.80 -0.74
N PRO A 86 -31.79 20.70 -0.60
CA PRO A 86 -31.09 21.26 0.57
C PRO A 86 -30.91 22.78 0.57
N LYS A 87 -31.10 23.47 -0.57
CA LYS A 87 -30.92 24.93 -0.68
C LYS A 87 -32.16 25.71 -0.22
N ALA A 88 -33.32 25.05 -0.18
CA ALA A 88 -34.60 25.61 0.20
C ALA A 88 -34.90 25.53 1.71
N ILE A 89 -33.96 25.01 2.52
CA ILE A 89 -33.97 25.01 3.99
C ILE A 89 -33.03 26.12 4.47
#